data_AF-R9PFF8-F1
#
_entry.id   AF-R9PFF8-F1
#
_cell.length_a   1.000
_cell.length_b   1.000
_cell.length_c   1.000
_cell.angle_alpha   90.00
_cell.angle_beta   90.00
_cell.angle_gamma   90.00
#
_symmetry.space_group_name_H-M   'P 1'
#
loop_
_entity.id
_entity.type
_entity.pdbx_description
1 polymer ?
#
loop_
_entity_poly.entity_id
_entity_poly.type
_entity_poly.pdbx_seq_one_letter_code
_entity_poly.pdbx_strand_id
1 'polypeptide(L)'
;MTLPTKSSVFALLLFVSSMVQAAFITTNEAAMDEIYSQASFGQNIIDIRIGTASELVFPELLDITTSAEVTQLFNQHVGPANVVNFYFIDTISACGSFVLTGIVGCGEYFGNDFVVESSYAAGSFGGELLAHELGHNLGLPHMNGAFLMNPSLNNQTLITPDEVTRIFNSPLVQGDEDYYWIDINPVLIVAEATRVSEPLSAGLFAGILLMLAWRNAGFKTNKGVTV
;
A
#
# COMPACT_ATOMS: atom_id res chain seq x y z
N MET A 1 -23.92 -61.28 -13.22
CA MET A 1 -23.93 -59.86 -13.62
C MET A 1 -23.56 -59.05 -12.39
N THR A 2 -22.29 -58.69 -12.25
CA THR A 2 -21.78 -57.79 -11.20
C THR A 2 -20.49 -57.14 -11.71
N LEU A 3 -20.51 -55.82 -11.92
CA LEU A 3 -19.31 -55.02 -12.18
C LEU A 3 -18.54 -54.82 -10.87
N PRO A 4 -17.19 -54.87 -10.85
CA PRO A 4 -16.43 -54.22 -9.79
C PRO A 4 -16.31 -52.73 -10.10
N THR A 5 -16.89 -51.92 -9.21
CA THR A 5 -16.82 -50.46 -9.17
C THR A 5 -15.41 -49.99 -8.88
N LYS A 6 -14.98 -48.99 -9.65
CA LYS A 6 -13.71 -48.28 -9.55
C LYS A 6 -13.69 -47.48 -8.25
N SER A 7 -12.75 -47.77 -7.34
CA SER A 7 -12.41 -46.87 -6.24
C SER A 7 -11.40 -45.85 -6.74
N SER A 8 -11.89 -44.72 -7.27
CA SER A 8 -11.08 -43.54 -7.50
C SER A 8 -10.76 -42.89 -6.15
N VAL A 9 -9.49 -42.91 -5.76
CA VAL A 9 -8.99 -42.10 -4.65
C VAL A 9 -8.99 -40.64 -5.12
N PHE A 10 -9.87 -39.81 -4.54
CA PHE A 10 -9.90 -38.37 -4.79
C PHE A 10 -9.09 -37.70 -3.66
N ALA A 11 -7.81 -37.41 -3.91
CA ALA A 11 -7.00 -36.61 -3.01
C ALA A 11 -7.34 -35.14 -3.22
N LEU A 12 -8.16 -34.57 -2.33
CA LEU A 12 -8.42 -33.13 -2.27
C LEU A 12 -7.22 -32.45 -1.61
N LEU A 13 -6.27 -31.98 -2.41
CA LEU A 13 -5.21 -31.07 -1.96
C LEU A 13 -5.83 -29.69 -1.74
N LEU A 14 -6.22 -29.40 -0.49
CA LEU A 14 -6.49 -28.04 -0.03
C LEU A 14 -5.14 -27.33 0.12
N PHE A 15 -4.73 -26.59 -0.91
CA PHE A 15 -3.69 -25.59 -0.74
C PHE A 15 -4.28 -24.47 0.12
N VAL A 16 -3.75 -24.33 1.34
CA VAL A 16 -3.88 -23.08 2.09
C VAL A 16 -3.08 -22.05 1.27
N SER A 17 -3.76 -21.24 0.47
CA SER A 17 -3.14 -20.02 -0.02
C SER A 17 -2.77 -19.22 1.22
N SER A 18 -1.48 -19.01 1.46
CA SER A 18 -1.06 -17.86 2.28
C SER A 18 -1.79 -16.67 1.70
N MET A 19 -2.59 -15.98 2.51
CA MET A 19 -3.23 -14.74 2.10
C MET A 19 -2.10 -13.86 1.56
N VAL A 20 -2.06 -13.66 0.25
CA VAL A 20 -1.21 -12.64 -0.35
C VAL A 20 -1.89 -11.35 0.12
N GLN A 21 -1.36 -10.79 1.19
CA GLN A 21 -1.66 -9.42 1.53
C GLN A 21 -0.96 -8.61 0.42
N ALA A 22 -1.78 -7.89 -0.33
CA ALA A 22 -1.35 -7.18 -1.51
C ALA A 22 -1.71 -5.72 -1.27
N ALA A 23 -0.76 -4.98 -0.73
CA ALA A 23 -0.78 -3.54 -0.71
C ALA A 23 -1.08 -3.00 -2.11
N PHE A 24 -1.69 -1.82 -2.18
CA PHE A 24 -2.03 -1.16 -3.43
C PHE A 24 -2.09 0.35 -3.23
N ILE A 25 -1.82 1.08 -4.30
CA ILE A 25 -1.77 2.54 -4.27
C ILE A 25 -3.19 3.12 -4.34
N THR A 26 -3.52 4.02 -3.42
CA THR A 26 -4.69 4.90 -3.49
C THR A 26 -4.27 6.32 -3.19
N THR A 27 -4.45 7.26 -4.11
CA THR A 27 -3.83 8.58 -4.02
C THR A 27 -4.74 9.69 -3.50
N ASN A 28 -6.07 9.54 -3.60
CA ASN A 28 -7.08 10.53 -3.17
C ASN A 28 -6.75 12.00 -3.46
N GLU A 29 -6.10 12.28 -4.60
CA GLU A 29 -5.56 13.61 -4.97
C GLU A 29 -6.58 14.74 -4.77
N ALA A 30 -7.79 14.59 -5.34
CA ALA A 30 -8.84 15.59 -5.22
C ALA A 30 -9.28 15.88 -3.77
N ALA A 31 -9.26 14.88 -2.88
CA ALA A 31 -9.61 15.09 -1.48
C ALA A 31 -8.47 15.80 -0.73
N MET A 32 -7.21 15.51 -1.07
CA MET A 32 -6.07 16.23 -0.52
C MET A 32 -6.05 17.68 -1.03
N ASP A 33 -6.32 17.91 -2.30
CA ASP A 33 -6.49 19.26 -2.86
C ASP A 33 -7.55 20.05 -2.09
N GLU A 34 -8.73 19.46 -1.83
CA GLU A 34 -9.79 20.11 -1.05
C GLU A 34 -9.30 20.53 0.34
N ILE A 35 -8.48 19.69 0.99
CA ILE A 35 -7.93 19.95 2.32
C ILE A 35 -6.87 21.07 2.27
N TYR A 36 -5.95 21.03 1.30
CA TYR A 36 -4.87 22.02 1.16
C TYR A 36 -5.26 23.28 0.35
N SER A 37 -6.54 23.40 -0.03
CA SER A 37 -7.15 24.60 -0.63
C SER A 37 -8.28 25.21 0.22
N GLN A 38 -8.38 24.80 1.49
CA GLN A 38 -9.31 25.38 2.45
C GLN A 38 -9.19 26.91 2.55
N ALA A 39 -10.26 27.58 3.00
CA ALA A 39 -10.30 29.04 3.12
C ALA A 39 -9.20 29.64 4.01
N SER A 40 -8.61 28.87 4.94
CA SER A 40 -7.48 29.29 5.76
C SER A 40 -6.20 29.59 4.95
N PHE A 41 -6.07 29.04 3.75
CA PHE A 41 -4.98 29.31 2.80
C PHE A 41 -5.15 30.63 2.04
N GLY A 42 -6.33 31.26 2.12
CA GLY A 42 -6.60 32.51 1.43
C GLY A 42 -6.56 32.34 -0.09
N GLN A 43 -5.66 33.06 -0.76
CA GLN A 43 -5.43 32.92 -2.21
C GLN A 43 -4.27 31.97 -2.54
N ASN A 44 -3.46 31.61 -1.54
CA ASN A 44 -2.28 30.79 -1.71
C ASN A 44 -2.66 29.33 -1.44
N ILE A 45 -3.49 28.74 -2.30
CA ILE A 45 -3.83 27.32 -2.19
C ILE A 45 -2.66 26.46 -2.67
N ILE A 46 -2.56 25.23 -2.17
CA ILE A 46 -1.52 24.28 -2.57
C ILE A 46 -2.16 23.16 -3.40
N ASP A 47 -1.65 22.98 -4.61
CA ASP A 47 -1.98 21.88 -5.51
C ASP A 47 -1.18 20.62 -5.14
N ILE A 48 -1.87 19.51 -4.96
CA ILE A 48 -1.28 18.20 -4.65
C ILE A 48 -1.07 17.49 -5.98
N ARG A 49 0.19 17.21 -6.33
CA ARG A 49 0.54 16.64 -7.63
C ARG A 49 1.05 15.22 -7.50
N ILE A 50 0.20 14.28 -7.87
CA ILE A 50 0.57 12.87 -7.84
C ILE A 50 1.39 12.51 -9.09
N GLY A 51 2.64 12.16 -8.85
CA GLY A 51 3.59 11.69 -9.84
C GLY A 51 3.39 10.23 -10.26
N THR A 52 4.43 9.68 -10.89
CA THR A 52 4.39 8.29 -11.38
C THR A 52 4.60 7.31 -10.24
N ALA A 53 3.74 6.30 -10.16
CA ALA A 53 3.87 5.21 -9.21
C ALA A 53 5.16 4.40 -9.40
N SER A 54 5.81 4.09 -8.28
CA SER A 54 6.98 3.21 -8.21
C SER A 54 6.67 1.98 -7.36
N GLU A 55 7.43 0.90 -7.58
CA GLU A 55 7.38 -0.31 -6.75
C GLU A 55 8.78 -0.55 -6.17
N LEU A 56 8.83 -0.93 -4.89
CA LEU A 56 10.04 -1.37 -4.22
C LEU A 56 9.84 -2.76 -3.63
N VAL A 57 10.82 -3.64 -3.82
CA VAL A 57 10.76 -5.04 -3.37
C VAL A 57 11.42 -5.16 -2.00
N PHE A 58 10.61 -5.09 -0.95
CA PHE A 58 11.04 -5.26 0.45
C PHE A 58 10.03 -6.13 1.20
N PRO A 59 10.13 -7.47 1.09
CA PRO A 59 9.18 -8.39 1.72
C PRO A 59 9.06 -8.21 3.24
N GLU A 60 10.13 -7.78 3.89
CA GLU A 60 10.21 -7.53 5.33
C GLU A 60 9.55 -6.23 5.78
N LEU A 61 9.15 -5.35 4.85
CA LEU A 61 8.52 -4.05 5.14
C LEU A 61 7.05 -4.00 4.72
N LEU A 62 6.44 -5.15 4.40
CA LEU A 62 4.99 -5.24 4.14
C LEU A 62 4.18 -5.01 5.42
N ASP A 63 4.67 -5.53 6.54
CA ASP A 63 4.07 -5.40 7.87
C ASP A 63 5.05 -4.70 8.81
N ILE A 64 4.80 -3.42 9.10
CA ILE A 64 5.65 -2.63 9.99
C ILE A 64 5.18 -2.78 11.44
N THR A 65 6.05 -3.28 12.30
CA THR A 65 5.76 -3.52 13.73
C THR A 65 6.71 -2.79 14.68
N THR A 66 7.74 -2.15 14.14
CA THR A 66 8.75 -1.42 14.89
C THR A 66 9.09 -0.09 14.24
N SER A 67 9.52 0.88 15.05
CA SER A 67 10.01 2.17 14.56
C SER A 67 11.29 2.06 13.72
N ALA A 68 12.06 0.98 13.91
CA ALA A 68 13.24 0.70 13.13
C ALA A 68 12.87 0.35 11.67
N GLU A 69 11.79 -0.39 11.46
CA GLU A 69 11.27 -0.70 10.12
C GLU A 69 10.74 0.56 9.42
N VAL A 70 10.05 1.46 10.13
CA VAL A 70 9.67 2.79 9.59
C VAL A 70 10.90 3.55 9.10
N THR A 71 11.93 3.62 9.95
CA THR A 71 13.19 4.29 9.60
C THR A 71 13.89 3.60 8.42
N GLN A 72 13.89 2.28 8.37
CA GLN A 72 14.44 1.50 7.26
C GLN A 72 13.72 1.83 5.95
N LEU A 73 12.39 1.93 5.98
CA LEU A 73 11.56 2.29 4.83
C LEU A 73 11.85 3.71 4.34
N PHE A 74 11.87 4.71 5.23
CA PHE A 74 12.11 6.11 4.84
C PHE A 74 13.53 6.33 4.28
N ASN A 75 14.51 5.54 4.71
CA ASN A 75 15.84 5.54 4.09
C ASN A 75 15.84 5.05 2.62
N GLN A 76 14.72 4.54 2.09
CA GLN A 76 14.56 4.15 0.68
C GLN A 76 13.94 5.25 -0.19
N HIS A 77 14.03 6.52 0.24
CA HIS A 77 13.49 7.65 -0.51
C HIS A 77 13.83 7.61 -2.01
N VAL A 78 12.82 7.93 -2.83
CA VAL A 78 12.88 7.88 -4.30
C VAL A 78 12.61 9.26 -4.85
N GLY A 79 13.61 9.84 -5.49
CA GLY A 79 13.50 11.17 -6.09
C GLY A 79 14.27 12.24 -5.30
N PRO A 80 14.04 13.52 -5.62
CA PRO A 80 14.70 14.63 -4.97
C PRO A 80 14.06 14.94 -3.60
N ALA A 81 14.81 15.59 -2.71
CA ALA A 81 14.40 15.87 -1.34
C ALA A 81 13.18 16.81 -1.19
N ASN A 82 12.74 17.46 -2.27
CA ASN A 82 11.55 18.31 -2.30
C ASN A 82 10.29 17.59 -2.83
N VAL A 83 10.36 16.27 -3.04
CA VAL A 83 9.25 15.41 -3.42
C VAL A 83 8.92 14.50 -2.24
N VAL A 84 7.63 14.29 -1.98
CA VAL A 84 7.17 13.43 -0.87
C VAL A 84 6.92 12.02 -1.37
N ASN A 85 7.44 11.01 -0.66
CA ASN A 85 7.13 9.61 -0.94
C ASN A 85 5.93 9.13 -0.10
N PHE A 86 4.92 8.60 -0.79
CA PHE A 86 3.75 7.97 -0.16
C PHE A 86 3.93 6.46 -0.24
N TYR A 87 4.43 5.83 0.82
CA TYR A 87 4.56 4.39 0.86
C TYR A 87 3.22 3.73 1.20
N PHE A 88 2.86 2.73 0.39
CA PHE A 88 1.69 1.88 0.60
C PHE A 88 2.15 0.49 0.99
N ILE A 89 1.69 0.03 2.16
CA ILE A 89 2.03 -1.28 2.72
C ILE A 89 0.77 -2.04 3.16
N ASP A 90 0.96 -3.24 3.68
CA ASP A 90 -0.12 -4.12 4.12
C ASP A 90 -0.63 -3.74 5.50
N THR A 91 0.26 -3.66 6.50
CA THR A 91 -0.08 -3.22 7.87
C THR A 91 1.01 -2.38 8.52
N ILE A 92 0.61 -1.52 9.45
CA ILE A 92 1.50 -0.79 10.33
C ILE A 92 0.96 -0.84 11.76
N SER A 93 1.86 -0.93 12.72
CA SER A 93 1.51 -0.85 14.14
C SER A 93 2.54 -0.07 14.94
N ALA A 94 3.50 0.58 14.28
CA ALA A 94 4.53 1.38 14.91
C ALA A 94 4.70 2.73 14.21
N CYS A 95 4.86 3.79 15.00
CA CYS A 95 5.22 5.12 14.49
C CYS A 95 5.91 5.93 15.59
N GLY A 96 7.05 6.56 15.27
CA GLY A 96 7.84 7.31 16.24
C GLY A 96 8.27 6.44 17.42
N SER A 97 7.83 6.76 18.63
CA SER A 97 8.09 5.95 19.84
C SER A 97 6.94 5.03 20.26
N PHE A 98 5.88 4.94 19.45
CA PHE A 98 4.67 4.20 19.78
C PHE A 98 4.57 2.89 18.99
N VAL A 99 4.05 1.85 19.65
CA VAL A 99 3.68 0.58 19.02
C VAL A 99 2.28 0.18 19.52
N LEU A 100 1.27 0.31 18.67
CA LEU A 100 -0.15 0.16 19.00
C LEU A 100 -0.93 -0.39 17.79
N THR A 101 -1.90 -1.27 18.03
CA THR A 101 -2.71 -1.97 17.00
C THR A 101 -3.82 -1.11 16.37
N GLY A 102 -3.56 0.17 16.17
CA GLY A 102 -4.50 1.11 15.53
C GLY A 102 -3.81 2.28 14.84
N ILE A 103 -2.49 2.20 14.69
CA ILE A 103 -1.72 3.11 13.84
C ILE A 103 -1.99 2.64 12.41
N VAL A 104 -2.38 3.55 11.53
CA VAL A 104 -2.70 3.23 10.12
C VAL A 104 -1.87 4.04 9.13
N GLY A 105 -1.03 4.93 9.67
CA GLY A 105 -0.10 5.77 8.96
C GLY A 105 1.02 6.23 9.87
N CYS A 106 2.11 6.67 9.27
CA CYS A 106 3.22 7.30 9.96
C CYS A 106 3.94 8.26 9.01
N GLY A 107 3.99 9.54 9.37
CA GLY A 107 4.78 10.55 8.67
C GLY A 107 6.15 10.81 9.31
N GLU A 108 7.15 11.03 8.46
CA GLU A 108 8.42 11.61 8.88
C GLU A 108 8.22 13.09 9.26
N TYR A 109 8.34 13.41 10.55
CA TYR A 109 8.11 14.77 11.03
C TYR A 109 9.11 15.76 10.42
N PHE A 110 8.60 16.75 9.68
CA PHE A 110 9.40 17.71 8.93
C PHE A 110 10.42 17.06 7.97
N GLY A 111 10.02 15.93 7.37
CA GLY A 111 10.76 15.18 6.35
C GLY A 111 9.90 14.94 5.11
N ASN A 112 10.33 14.05 4.23
CA ASN A 112 9.78 13.91 2.87
C ASN A 112 9.26 12.49 2.58
N ASP A 113 8.96 11.73 3.62
CA ASP A 113 8.48 10.36 3.53
C ASP A 113 7.31 10.13 4.51
N PHE A 114 6.28 9.42 4.07
CA PHE A 114 5.30 8.81 4.97
C PHE A 114 4.85 7.44 4.48
N VAL A 115 4.33 6.61 5.38
CA VAL A 115 3.79 5.29 5.07
C VAL A 115 2.36 5.16 5.58
N VAL A 116 1.50 4.46 4.83
CA VAL A 116 0.11 4.17 5.21
C VAL A 116 -0.28 2.73 4.88
N GLU A 117 -1.25 2.21 5.62
CA GLU A 117 -1.93 0.98 5.24
C GLU A 117 -2.81 1.22 4.02
N SER A 118 -2.61 0.41 2.98
CA SER A 118 -3.34 0.51 1.71
C SER A 118 -4.86 0.43 1.91
N SER A 119 -5.31 -0.45 2.81
CA SER A 119 -6.72 -0.68 3.06
C SER A 119 -7.42 0.54 3.69
N TYR A 120 -6.73 1.28 4.55
CA TYR A 120 -7.25 2.51 5.16
C TYR A 120 -7.19 3.69 4.20
N ALA A 121 -6.13 3.82 3.40
CA ALA A 121 -6.03 4.82 2.35
C ALA A 121 -7.13 4.66 1.28
N ALA A 122 -7.61 3.43 1.05
CA ALA A 122 -8.74 3.13 0.17
C ALA A 122 -10.13 3.30 0.82
N GLY A 123 -10.17 3.49 2.14
CA GLY A 123 -11.39 3.59 2.92
C GLY A 123 -12.02 4.98 2.91
N SER A 124 -13.10 5.13 3.68
CA SER A 124 -13.82 6.41 3.81
C SER A 124 -12.99 7.55 4.41
N PHE A 125 -11.90 7.22 5.11
CA PHE A 125 -10.98 8.19 5.71
C PHE A 125 -9.73 8.43 4.86
N GLY A 126 -9.65 7.87 3.64
CA GLY A 126 -8.44 7.86 2.84
C GLY A 126 -7.85 9.24 2.56
N GLY A 127 -8.68 10.21 2.19
CA GLY A 127 -8.24 11.59 1.96
C GLY A 127 -7.73 12.27 3.23
N GLU A 128 -8.42 12.08 4.36
CA GLU A 128 -7.99 12.58 5.67
C GLU A 128 -6.65 11.95 6.09
N LEU A 129 -6.50 10.63 5.95
CA LEU A 129 -5.28 9.91 6.30
C LEU A 129 -4.07 10.43 5.51
N LEU A 130 -4.16 10.48 4.18
CA LEU A 130 -3.03 10.92 3.36
C LEU A 130 -2.67 12.39 3.63
N ALA A 131 -3.67 13.25 3.82
CA ALA A 131 -3.43 14.64 4.18
C ALA A 131 -2.87 14.80 5.61
N HIS A 132 -3.29 13.96 6.56
CA HIS A 132 -2.77 13.96 7.92
C HIS A 132 -1.27 13.64 7.93
N GLU A 133 -0.87 12.57 7.25
CA GLU A 133 0.54 12.17 7.19
C GLU A 133 1.40 13.19 6.42
N LEU A 134 0.86 13.77 5.33
CA LEU A 134 1.51 14.89 4.67
C LEU A 134 1.65 16.11 5.61
N GLY A 135 0.66 16.35 6.48
CA GLY A 135 0.73 17.36 7.52
C GLY A 135 1.94 17.20 8.44
N HIS A 136 2.28 15.96 8.83
CA HIS A 136 3.49 15.68 9.59
C HIS A 136 4.78 15.98 8.82
N ASN A 137 4.84 15.63 7.53
CA ASN A 137 5.96 16.01 6.65
C ASN A 137 6.11 17.53 6.53
N LEU A 138 5.02 18.28 6.59
CA LEU A 138 4.99 19.74 6.58
C LEU A 138 5.26 20.37 7.96
N GLY A 139 5.57 19.56 8.98
CA GLY A 139 5.94 20.02 10.32
C GLY A 139 4.76 20.27 11.26
N LEU A 140 3.57 19.77 10.93
CA LEU A 140 2.40 19.92 11.79
C LEU A 140 2.40 18.86 12.90
N PRO A 141 2.32 19.25 14.19
CA PRO A 141 2.15 18.32 15.29
C PRO A 141 0.68 17.92 15.45
N HIS A 142 0.42 16.85 16.21
CA HIS A 142 -0.95 16.47 16.55
C HIS A 142 -1.72 17.58 17.28
N MET A 143 -3.01 17.72 16.97
CA MET A 143 -3.95 18.63 17.59
C MET A 143 -5.28 17.92 17.90
N ASN A 144 -5.82 18.10 19.09
CA ASN A 144 -7.10 17.47 19.46
C ASN A 144 -8.30 18.28 18.97
N GLY A 145 -9.35 17.61 18.50
CA GLY A 145 -10.62 18.23 18.14
C GLY A 145 -10.94 18.09 16.66
N ALA A 146 -11.43 19.15 16.04
CA ALA A 146 -11.88 19.13 14.65
C ALA A 146 -10.76 19.45 13.63
N PHE A 147 -9.50 19.17 13.98
CA PHE A 147 -8.33 19.52 13.17
C PHE A 147 -7.87 18.34 12.34
N LEU A 148 -7.26 18.63 11.17
CA LEU A 148 -6.63 17.60 10.33
C LEU A 148 -5.65 16.75 11.13
N MET A 149 -4.85 17.37 12.00
CA MET A 149 -3.84 16.69 12.80
C MET A 149 -4.41 15.99 14.05
N ASN A 150 -5.70 15.66 14.08
CA ASN A 150 -6.23 14.82 15.14
C ASN A 150 -5.62 13.41 15.07
N PRO A 151 -5.05 12.88 16.16
CA PRO A 151 -4.40 11.56 16.15
C PRO A 151 -5.37 10.40 15.85
N SER A 152 -6.68 10.65 15.86
CA SER A 152 -7.71 9.70 15.48
C SER A 152 -8.48 10.23 14.27
N LEU A 153 -8.50 9.45 13.19
CA LEU A 153 -9.29 9.73 11.99
C LEU A 153 -10.78 9.91 12.35
N ASN A 154 -11.37 11.01 11.95
CA ASN A 154 -12.72 11.42 12.39
C ASN A 154 -13.49 12.29 11.38
N ASN A 155 -13.00 12.39 10.13
CA ASN A 155 -13.48 13.24 9.05
C ASN A 155 -13.45 14.75 9.36
N GLN A 156 -12.62 15.20 10.30
CA GLN A 156 -12.40 16.61 10.55
C GLN A 156 -11.03 17.01 10.02
N THR A 157 -11.01 17.98 9.12
CA THR A 157 -9.81 18.30 8.34
C THR A 157 -9.39 19.76 8.48
N LEU A 158 -9.86 20.48 9.50
CA LEU A 158 -9.55 21.90 9.66
C LEU A 158 -8.04 22.12 9.78
N ILE A 159 -7.51 22.98 8.89
CA ILE A 159 -6.15 23.52 8.99
C ILE A 159 -6.26 24.98 9.43
N THR A 160 -5.61 25.32 10.54
CA THR A 160 -5.60 26.67 11.11
C THR A 160 -4.64 27.62 10.36
N PRO A 161 -4.82 28.95 10.45
CA PRO A 161 -3.89 29.90 9.87
C PRO A 161 -2.43 29.76 10.35
N ASP A 162 -2.23 29.35 11.61
CA ASP A 162 -0.90 29.11 12.16
C ASP A 162 -0.26 27.85 11.54
N GLU A 163 -1.04 26.79 11.30
CA GLU A 163 -0.58 25.62 10.58
C GLU A 163 -0.28 25.93 9.10
N VAL A 164 -1.10 26.76 8.44
CA VAL A 164 -0.82 27.25 7.07
C VAL A 164 0.54 27.95 7.02
N THR A 165 0.84 28.81 8.01
CA THR A 165 2.16 29.48 8.09
C THR A 165 3.31 28.47 8.24
N ARG A 166 3.11 27.37 8.98
CA ARG A 166 4.11 26.30 9.11
C ARG A 166 4.28 25.52 7.81
N ILE A 167 3.17 25.18 7.15
CA ILE A 167 3.18 24.50 5.86
C ILE A 167 4.03 25.29 4.85
N PHE A 168 3.81 26.60 4.73
CA PHE A 168 4.59 27.45 3.80
C PHE A 168 6.06 27.64 4.16
N ASN A 169 6.47 27.28 5.38
CA ASN A 169 7.89 27.25 5.76
C ASN A 169 8.58 25.92 5.42
N SER A 170 7.82 24.91 4.95
CA SER A 170 8.39 23.62 4.55
C SER A 170 9.11 23.73 3.20
N PRO A 171 10.28 23.09 3.03
CA PRO A 171 10.97 23.01 1.74
C PRO A 171 10.22 22.14 0.71
N LEU A 172 9.17 21.44 1.13
CA LEU A 172 8.32 20.63 0.26
C LEU A 172 7.30 21.47 -0.53
N VAL A 173 6.94 22.64 -0.01
CA VAL A 173 6.02 23.55 -0.70
C VAL A 173 6.83 24.31 -1.76
N GLN A 174 6.55 23.98 -3.01
CA GLN A 174 7.13 24.64 -4.16
C GLN A 174 6.19 25.75 -4.62
N GLY A 175 6.74 26.75 -5.31
CA GLY A 175 5.92 27.83 -5.82
C GLY A 175 6.55 28.59 -6.96
N ASP A 176 5.68 29.15 -7.79
CA ASP A 176 6.00 30.12 -8.84
C ASP A 176 4.93 31.21 -8.79
N GLU A 177 5.36 32.45 -8.53
CA GLU A 177 4.49 33.60 -8.30
C GLU A 177 3.38 33.32 -7.25
N ASP A 178 2.12 33.27 -7.69
CA ASP A 178 0.93 33.08 -6.85
C ASP A 178 0.42 31.63 -6.86
N TYR A 179 1.22 30.69 -7.35
CA TYR A 179 0.84 29.29 -7.49
C TYR A 179 1.78 28.38 -6.70
N TYR A 180 1.23 27.53 -5.84
CA TYR A 180 1.97 26.64 -4.96
C TYR A 180 1.57 25.18 -5.16
N TRP A 181 2.52 24.27 -5.02
CA TRP A 181 2.27 22.83 -5.16
C TRP A 181 3.20 21.99 -4.28
N ILE A 182 2.82 20.73 -4.11
CA ILE A 182 3.65 19.67 -3.53
C ILE A 182 3.65 18.49 -4.50
N ASP A 183 4.84 18.06 -4.90
CA ASP A 183 5.01 16.89 -5.75
C ASP A 183 5.12 15.62 -4.89
N ILE A 184 4.43 14.56 -5.31
CA ILE A 184 4.34 13.29 -4.59
C ILE A 184 4.69 12.13 -5.49
N ASN A 185 5.49 11.20 -4.97
CA ASN A 185 5.70 9.89 -5.56
C ASN A 185 4.94 8.83 -4.77
N PRO A 186 3.90 8.19 -5.34
CA PRO A 186 3.31 7.02 -4.72
C PRO A 186 4.24 5.81 -4.90
N VAL A 187 4.56 5.13 -3.80
CA VAL A 187 5.50 4.00 -3.78
C VAL A 187 4.84 2.79 -3.14
N LEU A 188 4.72 1.71 -3.90
CA LEU A 188 4.18 0.45 -3.41
C LEU A 188 5.30 -0.46 -2.90
N ILE A 189 5.15 -1.00 -1.69
CA ILE A 189 6.04 -2.07 -1.21
C ILE A 189 5.44 -3.42 -1.59
N VAL A 190 6.28 -4.29 -2.17
CA VAL A 190 5.87 -5.62 -2.66
C VAL A 190 6.81 -6.71 -2.15
N ALA A 191 6.28 -7.92 -1.95
CA ALA A 191 7.08 -9.11 -1.63
C ALA A 191 7.99 -9.54 -2.79
N GLU A 192 7.53 -9.34 -4.01
CA GLU A 192 8.26 -9.73 -5.22
C GLU A 192 7.92 -8.74 -6.33
N ALA A 193 8.84 -8.58 -7.28
CA ALA A 193 8.58 -7.73 -8.43
C ALA A 193 7.35 -8.26 -9.19
N THR A 194 6.29 -7.45 -9.29
CA THR A 194 5.05 -7.80 -9.99
C THR A 194 5.27 -8.06 -11.49
N ARG A 195 6.45 -7.66 -12.01
CA ARG A 195 6.89 -7.87 -13.39
C ARG A 195 7.60 -9.20 -13.63
N VAL A 196 7.86 -10.03 -12.60
CA VAL A 196 8.62 -11.29 -12.72
C VAL A 196 8.04 -12.41 -11.84
N SER A 197 6.72 -12.58 -11.78
CA SER A 197 6.11 -13.81 -11.25
C SER A 197 5.76 -14.75 -12.41
N GLU A 198 6.55 -15.82 -12.58
CA GLU A 198 6.14 -17.00 -13.35
C GLU A 198 4.86 -17.52 -12.70
N PRO A 199 3.72 -17.55 -13.40
CA PRO A 199 2.47 -17.71 -12.70
C PRO A 199 2.41 -19.13 -12.15
N LEU A 200 2.00 -19.27 -10.88
CA LEU A 200 1.61 -20.55 -10.28
C LEU A 200 0.61 -21.31 -11.17
N SER A 201 -0.12 -20.59 -12.05
CA SER A 201 -0.96 -21.17 -13.09
C SER A 201 -0.19 -22.00 -14.12
N ALA A 202 1.06 -21.70 -14.44
CA ALA A 202 1.91 -22.54 -15.30
C ALA A 202 2.25 -23.87 -14.62
N GLY A 203 2.57 -23.83 -13.32
CA GLY A 203 2.76 -25.04 -12.50
C GLY A 203 1.47 -25.86 -12.37
N LEU A 204 0.33 -25.20 -12.16
CA LEU A 204 -0.99 -25.83 -12.10
C LEU A 204 -1.41 -26.42 -13.45
N PHE A 205 -1.15 -25.71 -14.55
CA PHE A 205 -1.42 -26.15 -15.91
C PHE A 205 -0.53 -27.34 -16.29
N ALA A 206 0.76 -27.29 -15.95
CA ALA A 206 1.68 -28.41 -16.13
C ALA A 206 1.25 -29.64 -15.29
N GLY A 207 0.82 -29.44 -14.05
CA GLY A 207 0.28 -30.49 -13.18
C GLY A 207 -0.99 -31.13 -13.74
N ILE A 208 -1.93 -30.32 -14.24
CA ILE A 208 -3.16 -30.80 -14.91
C ILE A 208 -2.81 -31.57 -16.19
N LEU A 209 -1.87 -31.07 -17.00
CA LEU A 209 -1.41 -31.74 -18.21
C LEU A 209 -0.76 -33.10 -17.89
N LEU A 210 0.08 -33.17 -16.86
CA LEU A 210 0.69 -34.41 -16.38
C LEU A 210 -0.36 -35.42 -15.91
N MET A 211 -1.36 -34.98 -15.13
CA MET A 211 -2.47 -35.83 -14.70
C MET A 211 -3.33 -36.33 -15.88
N LEU A 212 -3.61 -35.47 -16.87
CA LEU A 212 -4.34 -35.84 -18.08
C LEU A 212 -3.54 -36.81 -18.97
N ALA A 213 -2.22 -36.60 -19.09
CA ALA A 213 -1.31 -37.48 -19.82
C ALA A 213 -1.22 -38.86 -19.15
N TRP A 214 -1.08 -38.92 -17.82
CA TRP A 214 -1.14 -40.17 -17.06
C TRP A 214 -2.46 -40.90 -17.22
N ARG A 215 -3.59 -40.17 -17.20
CA ARG A 215 -4.92 -40.76 -17.40
C ARG A 215 -5.09 -41.36 -18.80
N ASN A 216 -4.53 -40.71 -19.83
CA ASN A 216 -4.59 -41.18 -21.22
C ASN A 216 -3.54 -42.25 -21.55
N ALA A 217 -2.45 -42.35 -20.79
CA ALA A 217 -1.45 -43.40 -20.91
C ALA A 217 -1.87 -44.73 -20.24
N GLY A 218 -3.12 -44.83 -19.76
CA GLY A 218 -3.70 -46.04 -19.19
C GLY A 218 -3.46 -47.28 -20.05
N PHE A 219 -2.56 -48.14 -19.56
CA PHE A 219 -2.35 -49.56 -19.86
C PHE A 219 -3.20 -50.14 -21.00
N LYS A 220 -2.61 -50.28 -22.18
CA LYS A 220 -3.00 -51.37 -23.10
C LYS A 220 -2.60 -52.69 -22.45
N THR A 221 -3.44 -53.26 -21.59
CA THR A 221 -3.32 -54.69 -21.29
C THR A 221 -3.76 -55.44 -22.54
N ASN A 222 -2.77 -56.03 -23.23
CA ASN A 222 -2.99 -56.99 -24.31
C ASN A 222 -3.93 -58.08 -23.82
N LYS A 223 -5.21 -58.03 -24.22
CA LYS A 223 -6.06 -59.22 -24.23
C LYS A 223 -5.80 -59.95 -25.53
N GLY A 224 -5.00 -61.00 -25.46
CA GLY A 224 -4.84 -61.96 -26.54
C GLY A 224 -3.90 -63.06 -26.14
N VAL A 225 -4.44 -64.19 -25.67
CA VAL A 225 -4.42 -65.50 -26.33
C VAL A 225 -5.25 -66.44 -25.46
N THR A 226 -6.39 -66.88 -25.97
CA THR A 226 -7.06 -68.12 -25.55
C THR A 226 -6.33 -69.29 -26.21
N VAL A 227 -5.92 -70.28 -25.41
CA VAL A 227 -5.75 -71.67 -25.85
C VAL A 227 -6.87 -72.48 -25.23
#